data_AF-A0A392S754-F1
#
_entry.id   AF-A0A392S754-F1
#
_cell.length_a   1.000
_cell.length_b   1.000
_cell.length_c   1.000
_cell.angle_alpha   90.00
_cell.angle_beta   90.00
_cell.angle_gamma   90.00
#
_symmetry.space_group_name_H-M   'P 1'
#
loop_
_entity.id
_entity.type
_entity.pdbx_description
1 polymer ?
#
loop_
_entity_poly.entity_id
_entity_poly.type
_entity_poly.pdbx_seq_one_letter_code
_entity_poly.pdbx_strand_id
1 'polypeptide(L)' 'MSPFELLQELVNLEAIDLSECKQLINLPDLSGALKLKQLRLSGCENLCEVQSSAFSKDTLDTLLLD' A
#
# COMPACT_ATOMS: atom_id res chain seq x y z
N MET A 1 -8.98 -19.59 3.68
CA MET A 1 -8.65 -18.55 2.70
C MET A 1 -7.21 -18.78 2.31
N SER A 2 -6.96 -19.15 1.06
CA SER A 2 -5.60 -19.43 0.57
C SER A 2 -4.89 -18.11 0.21
N PRO A 3 -3.55 -18.04 0.24
CA PRO A 3 -2.80 -16.87 -0.23
C PRO A 3 -3.15 -16.46 -1.66
N PHE A 4 -3.61 -17.42 -2.48
CA PHE A 4 -4.01 -17.21 -3.86
C PHE A 4 -5.31 -16.41 -4.00
N GLU A 5 -6.23 -16.52 -3.05
CA GLU A 5 -7.51 -15.79 -3.05
C GLU A 5 -7.31 -14.32 -2.66
N LEU A 6 -6.41 -14.03 -1.70
CA LEU A 6 -6.06 -12.67 -1.30
C LEU A 6 -5.47 -11.84 -2.45
N LEU A 7 -4.68 -12.48 -3.31
CA LEU A 7 -4.10 -11.83 -4.50
C LEU A 7 -5.18 -11.44 -5.52
N GLN A 8 -6.24 -12.24 -5.67
CA GLN A 8 -7.34 -11.90 -6.57
C GLN A 8 -8.15 -10.68 -6.09
N GLU A 9 -8.27 -10.49 -4.78
CA GLU A 9 -9.00 -9.33 -4.23
C GLU A 9 -8.20 -8.04 -4.39
N LEU A 10 -6.87 -8.10 -4.28
CA LEU A 10 -5.99 -6.94 -4.42
C LEU A 10 -5.86 -6.45 -5.88
N VAL A 11 -6.02 -7.33 -6.87
CA VAL A 11 -5.85 -7.01 -8.31
C VAL A 11 -6.73 -5.84 -8.78
N ASN A 12 -7.88 -5.60 -8.15
CA ASN A 12 -8.78 -4.50 -8.53
C ASN A 12 -8.69 -3.27 -7.61
N LEU A 13 -7.80 -3.29 -6.62
CA LEU A 13 -7.67 -2.21 -5.67
C LEU A 13 -6.94 -1.03 -6.34
N GLU A 14 -7.61 0.12 -6.43
CA GLU A 14 -7.05 1.33 -7.07
C GLU A 14 -6.51 2.35 -6.06
N ALA A 15 -7.00 2.32 -4.82
CA ALA A 15 -6.60 3.26 -3.78
C ALA A 15 -6.55 2.58 -2.42
N ILE A 16 -5.51 2.91 -1.65
CA ILE A 16 -5.35 2.51 -0.25
C ILE A 16 -5.16 3.77 0.59
N ASP A 17 -5.91 3.87 1.68
CA ASP A 17 -5.74 4.91 2.69
C ASP A 17 -5.33 4.28 4.02
N LEU A 18 -4.10 4.54 4.43
CA LEU A 18 -3.53 4.16 5.72
C LEU A 18 -3.21 5.41 6.57
N SER A 19 -3.82 6.56 6.25
CA SER A 19 -3.56 7.79 6.98
C SER A 19 -3.86 7.64 8.47
N GLU A 20 -3.11 8.34 9.32
CA GLU A 20 -3.18 8.30 10.78
C GLU A 20 -2.92 6.90 11.40
N CYS A 21 -2.38 5.95 10.64
CA CYS A 21 -1.93 4.67 11.19
C CYS A 21 -0.61 4.86 11.96
N LYS A 22 -0.67 5.53 13.11
CA LYS A 22 0.50 5.90 13.91
C LYS A 22 1.34 4.70 14.35
N GLN A 23 0.75 3.51 14.47
CA GLN A 23 1.46 2.27 14.83
C GLN A 23 1.97 1.48 13.62
N LEU A 24 1.79 1.98 12.40
CA LEU A 24 2.29 1.33 11.19
C LEU A 24 3.81 1.45 11.14
N ILE A 25 4.51 0.38 11.47
CA ILE A 25 5.98 0.34 11.46
C ILE A 25 6.50 0.04 10.04
N ASN A 26 5.85 -0.89 9.36
CA ASN A 26 6.20 -1.36 8.02
C ASN A 26 4.95 -1.43 7.15
N LEU A 27 5.09 -1.13 5.87
CA LEU A 27 4.03 -1.38 4.89
C LEU A 27 3.87 -2.89 4.64
N PRO A 28 2.62 -3.40 4.56
CA PRO A 28 2.39 -4.73 4.03
C PRO A 28 2.83 -4.82 2.56
N ASP A 29 3.03 -6.05 2.06
CA ASP A 29 3.28 -6.27 0.65
C ASP A 29 1.99 -6.05 -0.16
N LEU A 30 1.96 -4.97 -0.92
CA LEU A 30 0.90 -4.56 -1.85
C LEU A 30 1.31 -4.81 -3.31
N SER A 31 2.36 -5.59 -3.58
CA SER A 31 2.78 -5.92 -4.95
C SER A 31 1.68 -6.64 -5.75
N GLY A 32 0.76 -7.32 -5.07
CA GLY A 32 -0.44 -7.93 -5.67
C GLY A 32 -1.52 -6.92 -6.10
N ALA A 33 -1.44 -5.66 -5.67
CA ALA A 33 -2.37 -4.60 -6.04
C ALA A 33 -1.97 -3.97 -7.39
N LEU A 34 -2.12 -4.74 -8.46
CA LEU A 34 -1.65 -4.41 -9.82
C LEU A 34 -2.37 -3.21 -10.48
N LYS A 35 -3.40 -2.65 -9.84
CA LYS A 35 -4.12 -1.45 -10.32
C LYS A 35 -4.03 -0.30 -9.33
N LEU A 36 -3.20 -0.42 -8.30
CA LEU A 36 -3.07 0.59 -7.25
C LEU A 36 -2.46 1.86 -7.83
N LYS A 37 -3.23 2.95 -7.80
CA LYS A 37 -2.85 4.29 -8.26
C LYS A 37 -2.58 5.24 -7.11
N GLN A 38 -3.24 5.05 -5.98
CA GLN A 38 -3.16 5.97 -4.84
C GLN A 38 -2.81 5.24 -3.54
N LEU A 39 -1.80 5.73 -2.84
CA LEU A 39 -1.43 5.27 -1.51
C LEU A 39 -1.28 6.47 -0.57
N ARG A 40 -2.09 6.52 0.49
CA ARG A 40 -2.05 7.57 1.52
C ARG A 40 -1.45 7.03 2.81
N LEU A 41 -0.44 7.71 3.33
CA LEU A 41 0.35 7.38 4.52
C LEU A 41 0.52 8.62 5.42
N SER A 42 -0.30 9.64 5.22
CA SER A 42 -0.31 10.88 6.02
C SER A 42 -0.43 10.54 7.51
N GLY A 43 0.35 11.19 8.38
CA GLY A 43 0.25 10.95 9.83
C GLY A 43 0.70 9.56 10.33
N CYS A 44 1.41 8.76 9.51
CA CYS A 44 2.02 7.49 9.93
C CYS A 44 3.33 7.72 10.71
N GLU A 45 3.22 8.16 11.97
CA GLU A 45 4.35 8.62 12.80
C GLU A 45 5.46 7.58 13.03
N ASN A 46 5.12 6.29 13.14
CA ASN A 46 6.12 5.22 13.36
C ASN A 46 6.57 4.51 12.06
N LEU A 47 6.14 4.97 10.89
CA LEU A 47 6.53 4.36 9.62
C LEU A 47 7.98 4.69 9.31
N CYS A 48 8.84 3.67 9.43
CA CYS A 48 10.28 3.87 9.37
C CYS A 48 10.81 3.96 7.93
N GLU A 49 10.26 3.15 7.03
CA GLU A 49 10.64 3.12 5.62
C GLU A 49 9.45 2.69 4.74
N VAL A 50 9.31 3.36 3.59
CA VAL A 50 8.42 2.93 2.51
C VAL A 50 9.27 2.16 1.50
N GLN A 51 9.24 0.83 1.56
CA GLN A 51 9.95 0.02 0.57
C GLN A 51 9.22 0.07 -0.76
N SER A 52 9.92 0.45 -1.82
CA SER A 52 9.36 0.54 -3.18
C SER A 52 8.98 -0.81 -3.77
N SER A 53 9.43 -1.92 -3.17
CA SER A 53 8.99 -3.29 -3.47
C SER A 53 7.62 -3.61 -2.87
N ALA A 54 7.15 -2.84 -1.90
CA ALA A 54 5.87 -3.06 -1.24
C ALA A 54 4.68 -2.67 -2.11
N PHE A 55 4.87 -2.08 -3.29
CA PHE A 55 3.80 -1.78 -4.26
C PHE A 55 4.37 -1.78 -5.68
N SER A 56 3.51 -1.96 -6.68
CA SER A 56 3.95 -1.79 -8.07
C SER A 56 4.21 -0.31 -8.35
N LYS A 57 5.47 0.05 -8.58
CA LYS A 57 5.85 1.41 -8.96
C LYS A 57 5.31 1.81 -10.34
N ASP A 58 5.01 0.83 -11.19
CA ASP A 58 4.51 1.05 -12.54
C ASP A 58 3.05 1.53 -12.57
N THR A 59 2.30 1.31 -11.49
CA THR A 59 0.86 1.64 -11.42
C THR A 59 0.57 2.80 -10.49
N LEU A 60 1.46 3.09 -9.55
CA LEU A 60 1.23 4.11 -8.52
C LEU A 60 1.44 5.53 -9.08
N ASP A 61 0.33 6.25 -9.26
CA ASP A 61 0.31 7.63 -9.73
C ASP A 61 0.58 8.63 -8.59
N THR A 62 0.16 8.32 -7.36
CA THR A 62 0.18 9.27 -6.24
C THR A 62 0.51 8.58 -4.92
N LEU A 63 1.53 9.10 -4.24
CA LEU A 63 1.92 8.75 -2.88
C LEU A 63 1.80 10.00 -2.00
N LEU A 64 0.99 9.94 -0.94
CA LEU A 64 0.82 11.04 0.02
C LEU A 64 1.42 10.65 1.38
N LEU A 65 2.34 11.47 1.88
CA LEU A 65 3.15 11.25 3.09
C LEU A 65 3.06 12.41 4.09
N ASP A 66 2.34 13.47 3.72
CA ASP A 66 2.25 14.79 4.35
C ASP A 66 1.45 14.81 5.66
#